data_AF-A0A436FUW0-F1
#
_entry.id   AF-A0A436FUW0-F1
#
_cell.length_a   1.000
_cell.length_b   1.000
_cell.length_c   1.000
_cell.angle_alpha   90.00
_cell.angle_beta   90.00
_cell.angle_gamma   90.00
#
_symmetry.space_group_name_H-M   'P 1'
#
loop_
_entity.id
_entity.type
_entity.pdbx_description
1 polymer ?
#
loop_
_entity_poly.entity_id
_entity_poly.type
_entity_poly.pdbx_seq_one_letter_code
_entity_poly.pdbx_strand_id
1 'polypeptide(L)'
;MDRFDLGTYRRPISTRSSETQRWFDVGLNWCYGFNHEEGIKCFEKALETDPKCPMVHWGIAYAAGPFYNLTWKEHGEAEADSATKRCFEHVQLARANAASANEIEKRLIEALAARFQKPYRVSPEEFERWDDSYAAAMRLVYRDCPDDHDVMALLVEALMMRTVRRLWNLKTGAPAPNSDVVEALDVCERSVRLADEAGAAQHPAIVHLHIHLLEMSTMPERGMRSADLLGEMCPDAGHMNHMPGHIYVLCGEYEKAKR
;
A
#
# COMPACT_ATOMS: atom_id res chain seq x y z
N MET A 1 -0.06 17.79 -11.94
CA MET A 1 0.54 16.93 -10.90
C MET A 1 1.55 17.66 -10.04
N ASP A 2 2.34 18.62 -10.55
CA ASP A 2 3.37 19.30 -9.75
C ASP A 2 2.86 20.42 -8.81
N ARG A 3 1.61 20.32 -8.37
CA ARG A 3 0.90 21.34 -7.58
C ARG A 3 0.21 20.79 -6.34
N PHE A 4 0.28 19.47 -6.13
CA PHE A 4 -0.39 18.82 -5.02
C PHE A 4 0.58 18.59 -3.86
N ASP A 5 0.16 18.94 -2.65
CA ASP A 5 0.85 18.61 -1.41
C ASP A 5 0.41 17.22 -0.93
N LEU A 6 1.26 16.23 -1.23
CA LEU A 6 1.08 14.83 -0.83
C LEU A 6 1.99 14.47 0.35
N GLY A 7 2.50 15.47 1.06
CA GLY A 7 3.48 15.27 2.11
C GLY A 7 4.91 15.09 1.60
N THR A 8 5.80 14.87 2.55
CA THR A 8 7.26 14.85 2.33
C THR A 8 7.87 13.46 2.42
N TYR A 9 7.04 12.41 2.52
CA TYR A 9 7.53 11.04 2.57
C TYR A 9 8.26 10.68 1.26
N ARG A 10 9.40 9.98 1.39
CA ARG A 10 10.25 9.59 0.26
C ARG A 10 10.75 8.18 0.47
N ARG A 11 10.83 7.42 -0.63
CA ARG A 11 11.45 6.10 -0.65
C ARG A 11 12.62 6.12 -1.63
N PRO A 12 13.88 6.21 -1.15
CA PRO A 12 15.04 6.13 -2.03
C PRO A 12 15.02 4.84 -2.86
N ILE A 13 15.18 4.98 -4.17
CA ILE A 13 15.29 3.87 -5.11
C ILE A 13 16.63 3.89 -5.86
N SER A 14 17.02 2.76 -6.44
CA SER A 14 18.21 2.62 -7.27
C SER A 14 18.05 3.29 -8.63
N THR A 15 18.07 4.63 -8.62
CA THR A 15 18.15 5.49 -9.81
C THR A 15 19.23 6.55 -9.64
N ARG A 16 19.76 7.04 -10.75
CA ARG A 16 20.67 8.19 -10.78
C ARG A 16 19.95 9.49 -11.17
N SER A 17 18.69 9.39 -11.59
CA SER A 17 17.89 10.52 -12.02
C SER A 17 17.12 11.09 -10.83
N SER A 18 17.45 12.32 -10.45
CA SER A 18 16.71 13.05 -9.41
C SER A 18 15.23 13.28 -9.81
N GLU A 19 14.95 13.38 -11.10
CA GLU A 19 13.59 13.51 -11.64
C GLU A 19 12.81 12.20 -11.51
N THR A 20 13.43 11.05 -11.81
CA THR A 20 12.84 9.73 -11.59
C THR A 20 12.53 9.51 -10.12
N GLN A 21 13.48 9.81 -9.23
CA GLN A 21 13.26 9.69 -7.78
C GLN A 21 12.08 10.55 -7.33
N ARG A 22 12.02 11.81 -7.76
CA ARG A 22 10.92 12.72 -7.42
C ARG A 22 9.57 12.18 -7.88
N TRP A 23 9.44 11.78 -9.15
CA TRP A 23 8.18 11.26 -9.67
C TRP A 23 7.78 9.92 -9.06
N PHE A 24 8.76 9.08 -8.69
CA PHE A 24 8.51 7.87 -7.92
C PHE A 24 7.95 8.19 -6.52
N ASP A 25 8.55 9.13 -5.79
CA ASP A 25 8.07 9.53 -4.46
C ASP A 25 6.63 10.06 -4.52
N VAL A 26 6.33 10.93 -5.49
CA VAL A 26 4.97 11.48 -5.71
C VAL A 26 3.98 10.37 -6.07
N GLY A 27 4.36 9.45 -6.96
CA GLY A 27 3.52 8.32 -7.36
C GLY A 27 3.22 7.37 -6.19
N LEU A 28 4.22 7.09 -5.36
CA LEU A 28 4.08 6.24 -4.19
C LEU A 28 3.15 6.87 -3.13
N ASN A 29 3.28 8.18 -2.88
CA ASN A 29 2.39 8.88 -1.95
C ASN A 29 0.93 8.91 -2.46
N TRP A 30 0.70 9.01 -3.77
CA TRP A 30 -0.63 8.83 -4.34
C TRP A 30 -1.19 7.43 -4.10
N CYS A 31 -0.39 6.38 -4.30
CA CYS A 31 -0.79 5.01 -4.01
C CYS A 31 -1.09 4.80 -2.52
N TYR A 32 -0.29 5.36 -1.61
CA TYR A 32 -0.58 5.33 -0.18
C TYR A 32 -1.87 6.06 0.17
N GLY A 33 -2.23 7.11 -0.56
CA GLY A 33 -3.53 7.76 -0.50
C GLY A 33 -4.63 7.04 -1.29
N PHE A 34 -4.41 5.82 -1.74
CA PHE A 34 -5.35 5.01 -2.52
C PHE A 34 -5.84 5.68 -3.83
N ASN A 35 -5.07 6.62 -4.39
CA ASN A 35 -5.30 7.16 -5.72
C ASN A 35 -4.31 6.55 -6.73
N HIS A 36 -4.57 5.31 -7.08
CA HIS A 36 -3.67 4.49 -7.90
C HIS A 36 -3.50 5.03 -9.33
N GLU A 37 -4.53 5.60 -9.94
CA GLU A 37 -4.46 6.16 -11.30
C GLU A 37 -3.50 7.34 -11.41
N GLU A 38 -3.51 8.27 -10.44
CA GLU A 38 -2.55 9.36 -10.39
C GLU A 38 -1.13 8.85 -10.09
N GLY A 39 -1.01 7.80 -9.27
CA GLY A 39 0.24 7.09 -9.03
C GLY A 39 0.86 6.56 -10.34
N ILE A 40 0.06 5.86 -11.15
CA ILE A 40 0.48 5.35 -12.48
C ILE A 40 1.02 6.47 -13.36
N LYS A 41 0.30 7.59 -13.47
CA LYS A 41 0.71 8.73 -14.32
C LYS A 41 2.05 9.32 -13.85
N CYS A 42 2.28 9.37 -12.54
CA CYS A 42 3.56 9.81 -11.97
C CYS A 42 4.69 8.82 -12.30
N PHE A 43 4.45 7.52 -12.18
CA PHE A 43 5.46 6.53 -12.54
C PHE A 43 5.75 6.51 -14.05
N GLU A 44 4.76 6.67 -14.91
CA GLU A 44 4.95 6.85 -16.36
C GLU A 44 5.84 8.07 -16.65
N LYS A 45 5.64 9.17 -15.91
CA LYS A 45 6.50 10.35 -16.01
C LYS A 45 7.94 10.06 -15.58
N ALA A 46 8.13 9.25 -14.54
CA ALA A 46 9.46 8.83 -14.08
C ALA A 46 10.21 8.01 -15.15
N LEU A 47 9.51 7.21 -15.96
CA LEU A 47 10.09 6.43 -17.06
C LEU A 47 10.62 7.31 -18.21
N GLU A 48 10.18 8.57 -18.34
CA GLU A 48 10.71 9.46 -19.39
C GLU A 48 12.21 9.75 -19.21
N THR A 49 12.73 9.68 -17.98
CA THR A 49 14.15 9.96 -17.67
C THR A 49 14.95 8.72 -17.26
N ASP A 50 14.29 7.68 -16.77
CA ASP A 50 14.92 6.38 -16.46
C ASP A 50 14.02 5.22 -16.89
N PRO A 51 13.93 4.93 -18.21
CA PRO A 51 12.97 3.97 -18.78
C PRO A 51 13.27 2.51 -18.41
N LYS A 52 14.37 2.25 -17.71
CA LYS A 52 14.77 0.91 -17.25
C LYS A 52 14.80 0.81 -15.73
N CYS A 53 14.31 1.83 -15.01
CA CYS A 53 14.31 1.81 -13.55
C CYS A 53 13.41 0.67 -13.04
N PRO A 54 13.97 -0.34 -12.34
CA PRO A 54 13.19 -1.50 -11.90
C PRO A 54 12.05 -1.12 -10.96
N MET A 55 12.32 -0.18 -10.05
CA MET A 55 11.31 0.25 -9.07
C MET A 55 10.19 1.09 -9.67
N VAL A 56 10.45 1.83 -10.76
CA VAL A 56 9.36 2.55 -11.45
C VAL A 56 8.43 1.56 -12.15
N HIS A 57 8.97 0.50 -12.77
CA HIS A 57 8.15 -0.58 -13.31
C HIS A 57 7.39 -1.32 -12.19
N TRP A 58 8.04 -1.61 -11.06
CA TRP A 58 7.37 -2.15 -9.87
C TRP A 58 6.21 -1.25 -9.42
N GLY A 59 6.42 0.07 -9.36
CA GLY A 59 5.41 1.04 -8.94
C GLY A 59 4.19 1.05 -9.87
N ILE A 60 4.39 0.96 -11.18
CA ILE A 60 3.28 0.87 -12.15
C ILE A 60 2.50 -0.43 -11.94
N ALA A 61 3.19 -1.56 -11.74
CA ALA A 61 2.50 -2.83 -11.49
C ALA A 61 1.75 -2.82 -10.16
N TYR A 62 2.34 -2.26 -9.11
CA TYR A 62 1.73 -2.09 -7.80
C TYR A 62 0.46 -1.25 -7.90
N ALA A 63 0.56 -0.10 -8.57
CA ALA A 63 -0.56 0.82 -8.72
C ALA A 63 -1.68 0.28 -9.63
N ALA A 64 -1.35 -0.44 -10.71
CA ALA A 64 -2.36 -1.02 -11.61
C ALA A 64 -3.12 -2.21 -11.02
N GLY A 65 -2.64 -2.80 -9.91
CA GLY A 65 -3.27 -3.91 -9.24
C GLY A 65 -4.41 -3.50 -8.29
N PRO A 66 -5.05 -4.47 -7.63
CA PRO A 66 -6.11 -4.19 -6.68
C PRO A 66 -5.55 -3.61 -5.39
N PHE A 67 -6.38 -2.85 -4.70
CA PHE A 67 -6.12 -2.32 -3.36
C PHE A 67 -7.39 -2.40 -2.51
N TYR A 68 -7.31 -1.97 -1.25
CA TYR A 68 -8.36 -2.24 -0.26
C TYR A 68 -9.74 -1.69 -0.64
N ASN A 69 -9.80 -0.62 -1.45
CA ASN A 69 -11.06 -0.04 -1.93
C ASN A 69 -11.46 -0.44 -3.35
N LEU A 70 -10.60 -1.16 -4.08
CA LEU A 70 -10.88 -1.69 -5.42
C LEU A 70 -10.22 -3.06 -5.58
N THR A 71 -10.94 -4.10 -5.17
CA THR A 71 -10.54 -5.50 -5.27
C THR A 71 -10.72 -6.03 -6.69
N TRP A 72 -10.11 -7.19 -6.99
CA TRP A 72 -10.35 -7.88 -8.26
C TRP A 72 -11.82 -8.17 -8.56
N LYS A 73 -12.65 -8.35 -7.52
CA LYS A 73 -14.08 -8.62 -7.65
C LYS A 73 -14.90 -7.38 -8.02
N GLU A 74 -14.36 -6.19 -7.73
CA GLU A 74 -14.99 -4.91 -8.07
C GLU A 74 -14.64 -4.46 -9.50
N HIS A 75 -13.62 -5.06 -10.13
CA HIS A 75 -13.28 -4.80 -11.53
C HIS A 75 -14.28 -5.46 -12.49
N GLY A 76 -14.67 -4.71 -13.53
CA GLY A 76 -15.31 -5.32 -14.71
C GLY A 76 -14.35 -6.26 -15.45
N GLU A 77 -14.88 -7.16 -16.30
CA GLU A 77 -14.03 -8.16 -16.98
C GLU A 77 -12.92 -7.53 -17.84
N ALA A 78 -13.24 -6.46 -18.58
CA ALA A 78 -12.27 -5.76 -19.42
C ALA A 78 -11.23 -4.99 -18.59
N GLU A 79 -11.64 -4.42 -17.47
CA GLU A 79 -10.75 -3.72 -16.54
C GLU A 79 -9.78 -4.71 -15.88
N ALA A 80 -10.29 -5.86 -15.41
CA ALA A 80 -9.47 -6.92 -14.82
C ALA A 80 -8.44 -7.45 -15.82
N ASP A 81 -8.81 -7.64 -17.08
CA ASP A 81 -7.89 -8.10 -18.13
C ASP A 81 -6.79 -7.06 -18.42
N SER A 82 -7.17 -5.80 -18.59
CA SER A 82 -6.24 -4.69 -18.82
C SER A 82 -5.28 -4.49 -17.64
N ALA A 83 -5.81 -4.47 -16.42
CA ALA A 83 -5.04 -4.34 -15.18
C ALA A 83 -4.07 -5.52 -15.01
N THR A 84 -4.55 -6.76 -15.15
CA THR A 84 -3.72 -7.96 -14.99
C THR A 84 -2.58 -7.99 -16.01
N LYS A 85 -2.89 -7.68 -17.28
CA LYS A 85 -1.87 -7.59 -18.33
C LYS A 85 -0.81 -6.55 -17.99
N ARG A 86 -1.22 -5.33 -17.64
CA ARG A 86 -0.32 -4.23 -17.28
C ARG A 86 0.57 -4.59 -16.09
N CYS A 87 -0.03 -5.15 -15.03
CA CYS A 87 0.69 -5.58 -13.84
C CYS A 87 1.77 -6.61 -14.19
N PHE A 88 1.39 -7.66 -14.93
CA PHE A 88 2.31 -8.71 -15.34
C PHE A 88 3.46 -8.18 -16.19
N GLU A 89 3.16 -7.39 -17.23
CA GLU A 89 4.17 -6.83 -18.14
C GLU A 89 5.18 -5.95 -17.38
N HIS A 90 4.70 -5.06 -16.51
CA HIS A 90 5.58 -4.20 -15.72
C HIS A 90 6.40 -4.96 -14.68
N VAL A 91 5.84 -5.99 -14.03
CA VAL A 91 6.65 -6.88 -13.18
C VAL A 91 7.76 -7.58 -13.96
N GLN A 92 7.47 -8.08 -15.18
CA GLN A 92 8.51 -8.72 -16.00
C GLN A 92 9.59 -7.70 -16.42
N LEU A 93 9.22 -6.46 -16.73
CA LEU A 93 10.17 -5.38 -17.01
C LEU A 93 11.02 -5.04 -15.77
N ALA A 94 10.43 -5.01 -14.58
CA ALA A 94 11.15 -4.80 -13.34
C ALA A 94 12.18 -5.93 -13.10
N ARG A 95 11.77 -7.20 -13.27
CA ARG A 95 12.66 -8.36 -13.19
C ARG A 95 13.79 -8.32 -14.22
N ALA A 96 13.48 -7.99 -15.47
CA ALA A 96 14.45 -7.92 -16.55
C ALA A 96 15.53 -6.86 -16.30
N ASN A 97 15.21 -5.80 -15.56
CA ASN A 97 16.14 -4.73 -15.21
C ASN A 97 16.69 -4.84 -13.77
N ALA A 98 16.32 -5.87 -13.00
CA ALA A 98 16.63 -6.00 -11.57
C ALA A 98 18.15 -6.02 -11.25
N ALA A 99 19.02 -6.19 -12.24
CA ALA A 99 20.47 -6.07 -12.06
C ALA A 99 20.90 -4.70 -11.52
N SER A 100 20.18 -3.61 -11.83
CA SER A 100 20.46 -2.26 -11.32
C SER A 100 19.81 -1.98 -9.96
N ALA A 101 18.94 -2.88 -9.47
CA ALA A 101 18.25 -2.75 -8.19
C ALA A 101 19.14 -3.21 -7.02
N ASN A 102 18.92 -2.61 -5.86
CA ASN A 102 19.49 -3.09 -4.61
C ASN A 102 18.74 -4.34 -4.11
N GLU A 103 19.21 -4.94 -3.01
CA GLU A 103 18.70 -6.23 -2.53
C GLU A 103 17.23 -6.17 -2.05
N ILE A 104 16.83 -5.10 -1.36
CA ILE A 104 15.45 -4.94 -0.89
C ILE A 104 14.49 -4.73 -2.07
N GLU A 105 14.88 -3.95 -3.07
CA GLU A 105 14.10 -3.72 -4.29
C GLU A 105 13.90 -5.02 -5.08
N LYS A 106 14.95 -5.85 -5.23
CA LYS A 106 14.84 -7.17 -5.87
C LYS A 106 13.81 -8.04 -5.15
N ARG A 107 13.80 -8.01 -3.82
CA ARG A 107 12.84 -8.78 -3.00
C ARG A 107 11.42 -8.28 -3.17
N LEU A 108 11.22 -6.97 -3.21
CA LEU A 108 9.90 -6.37 -3.46
C LEU A 108 9.38 -6.69 -4.87
N ILE A 109 10.26 -6.70 -5.87
CA ILE A 109 9.94 -7.11 -7.25
C ILE A 109 9.48 -8.58 -7.28
N GLU A 110 10.24 -9.47 -6.64
CA GLU A 110 9.88 -10.90 -6.59
C GLU A 110 8.60 -11.16 -5.80
N ALA A 111 8.37 -10.43 -4.71
CA ALA A 111 7.12 -10.52 -3.97
C ALA A 111 5.93 -10.10 -4.83
N LEU A 112 6.00 -8.94 -5.50
CA LEU A 112 4.93 -8.47 -6.37
C LEU A 112 4.68 -9.40 -7.56
N ALA A 113 5.72 -10.06 -8.05
CA ALA A 113 5.59 -11.08 -9.08
C ALA A 113 4.87 -12.35 -8.63
N ALA A 114 4.87 -12.66 -7.34
CA ALA A 114 4.01 -13.71 -6.78
C ALA A 114 2.53 -13.32 -6.82
N ARG A 115 2.22 -12.01 -6.85
CA ARG A 115 0.87 -11.48 -7.01
C ARG A 115 0.39 -11.52 -8.46
N PHE A 116 1.24 -11.20 -9.44
CA PHE A 116 0.82 -11.08 -10.84
C PHE A 116 1.48 -12.16 -11.70
N GLN A 117 0.80 -13.30 -11.82
CA GLN A 117 1.41 -14.52 -12.35
C GLN A 117 1.13 -14.77 -13.84
N LYS A 118 0.09 -14.13 -14.40
CA LYS A 118 -0.34 -14.31 -15.80
C LYS A 118 -0.68 -12.95 -16.44
N PRO A 119 -0.58 -12.81 -17.77
CA PRO A 119 -0.88 -11.55 -18.48
C PRO A 119 -2.36 -11.40 -18.89
N TYR A 120 -3.29 -12.10 -18.21
CA TYR A 120 -4.72 -12.09 -18.50
C TYR A 120 -5.51 -12.38 -17.24
N ARG A 121 -6.77 -11.97 -17.21
CA ARG A 121 -7.65 -12.19 -16.04
C ARG A 121 -7.81 -13.67 -15.71
N VAL A 122 -7.98 -13.98 -14.42
CA VAL A 122 -8.17 -15.35 -13.93
C VAL A 122 -9.49 -15.47 -13.16
N SER A 123 -9.82 -16.68 -12.68
CA SER A 123 -11.02 -16.86 -11.86
C SER A 123 -10.87 -16.11 -10.52
N PRO A 124 -11.98 -15.75 -9.86
CA PRO A 124 -11.93 -15.12 -8.54
C PRO A 124 -11.10 -15.91 -7.50
N GLU A 125 -11.20 -17.24 -7.51
CA GLU A 125 -10.43 -18.10 -6.60
C GLU A 125 -8.94 -18.11 -6.92
N GLU A 126 -8.57 -17.91 -8.19
CA GLU A 126 -7.16 -17.78 -8.57
C GLU A 126 -6.59 -16.42 -8.16
N PHE A 127 -7.36 -15.34 -8.29
CA PHE A 127 -6.99 -14.03 -7.75
C PHE A 127 -6.79 -14.07 -6.23
N GLU A 128 -7.66 -14.77 -5.48
CA GLU A 128 -7.46 -14.96 -4.03
C GLU A 128 -6.14 -15.70 -3.73
N ARG A 129 -5.79 -16.72 -4.51
CA ARG A 129 -4.48 -17.42 -4.38
C ARG A 129 -3.29 -16.52 -4.72
N TRP A 130 -3.45 -15.56 -5.63
CA TRP A 130 -2.43 -14.57 -5.94
C TRP A 130 -2.18 -13.62 -4.77
N ASP A 131 -3.24 -13.15 -4.10
CA ASP A 131 -3.12 -12.33 -2.88
C ASP A 131 -2.50 -13.13 -1.72
N ASP A 132 -2.87 -14.41 -1.56
CA ASP A 132 -2.22 -15.31 -0.58
C ASP A 132 -0.72 -15.47 -0.87
N SER A 133 -0.35 -15.64 -2.15
CA SER A 133 1.05 -15.81 -2.58
C SER A 133 1.85 -14.53 -2.33
N TYR A 134 1.25 -13.37 -2.59
CA TYR A 134 1.88 -12.08 -2.33
C TYR A 134 2.11 -11.84 -0.83
N ALA A 135 1.09 -12.07 0.00
CA ALA A 135 1.21 -11.96 1.45
C ALA A 135 2.28 -12.89 2.02
N ALA A 136 2.33 -14.14 1.54
CA ALA A 136 3.39 -15.09 1.93
C ALA A 136 4.78 -14.59 1.53
N ALA A 137 4.94 -14.04 0.32
CA ALA A 137 6.21 -13.47 -0.13
C ALA A 137 6.60 -12.24 0.69
N MET A 138 5.67 -11.33 0.98
CA MET A 138 5.92 -10.14 1.80
C MET A 138 6.32 -10.48 3.23
N ARG A 139 5.80 -11.56 3.83
CA ARG A 139 6.28 -12.06 5.13
C ARG A 139 7.77 -12.42 5.08
N LEU A 140 8.26 -12.98 3.97
CA LEU A 140 9.68 -13.28 3.79
C LEU A 140 10.52 -12.00 3.64
N VAL A 141 10.01 -11.00 2.90
CA VAL A 141 10.69 -9.70 2.77
C VAL A 141 10.77 -9.01 4.14
N TYR A 142 9.68 -8.98 4.90
CA TYR A 142 9.65 -8.40 6.24
C TYR A 142 10.58 -9.11 7.22
N ARG A 143 10.64 -10.45 7.19
CA ARG A 143 11.60 -11.21 8.01
C ARG A 143 13.05 -10.78 7.74
N ASP A 144 13.38 -10.53 6.47
CA ASP A 144 14.75 -10.20 6.05
C ASP A 144 15.06 -8.69 6.17
N CYS A 145 14.04 -7.84 6.24
CA CYS A 145 14.14 -6.39 6.38
C CYS A 145 13.13 -5.88 7.44
N PRO A 146 13.27 -6.32 8.71
CA PRO A 146 12.21 -6.14 9.70
C PRO A 146 12.05 -4.71 10.18
N ASP A 147 12.99 -3.79 9.89
CA ASP A 147 12.93 -2.40 10.37
C ASP A 147 12.64 -1.40 9.23
N ASP A 148 12.36 -1.88 8.02
CA ASP A 148 12.01 -1.03 6.89
C ASP A 148 10.50 -0.72 6.91
N HIS A 149 10.15 0.56 7.10
CA HIS A 149 8.76 0.98 7.26
C HIS A 149 7.91 0.82 5.98
N ASP A 150 8.50 0.93 4.78
CA ASP A 150 7.79 0.64 3.53
C ASP A 150 7.47 -0.85 3.42
N VAL A 151 8.43 -1.72 3.79
CA VAL A 151 8.21 -3.18 3.82
C VAL A 151 7.10 -3.56 4.80
N MET A 152 7.07 -2.92 5.98
CA MET A 152 5.97 -3.09 6.93
C MET A 152 4.63 -2.66 6.33
N ALA A 153 4.56 -1.49 5.70
CA ALA A 153 3.32 -0.98 5.11
C ALA A 153 2.80 -1.91 4.00
N LEU A 154 3.70 -2.36 3.11
CA LEU A 154 3.36 -3.28 2.03
C LEU A 154 2.96 -4.67 2.54
N LEU A 155 3.57 -5.15 3.63
CA LEU A 155 3.12 -6.39 4.28
C LEU A 155 1.73 -6.21 4.89
N VAL A 156 1.49 -5.13 5.63
CA VAL A 156 0.19 -4.84 6.25
C VAL A 156 -0.91 -4.80 5.18
N GLU A 157 -0.70 -4.09 4.07
CA GLU A 157 -1.62 -4.08 2.94
C GLU A 157 -1.83 -5.49 2.36
N ALA A 158 -0.76 -6.24 2.11
CA ALA A 158 -0.85 -7.60 1.57
C ALA A 158 -1.69 -8.53 2.47
N LEU A 159 -1.52 -8.44 3.79
CA LEU A 159 -2.31 -9.21 4.78
C LEU A 159 -3.79 -8.78 4.77
N MET A 160 -4.06 -7.47 4.69
CA MET A 160 -5.42 -6.94 4.60
C MET A 160 -6.15 -7.38 3.32
N MET A 161 -5.43 -7.44 2.20
CA MET A 161 -6.00 -7.80 0.89
C MET A 161 -6.55 -9.23 0.83
N ARG A 162 -6.10 -10.14 1.70
CA ARG A 162 -6.64 -11.52 1.78
C ARG A 162 -8.09 -11.56 2.27
N THR A 163 -8.50 -10.57 3.08
CA THR A 163 -9.82 -10.54 3.72
C THR A 163 -10.43 -9.13 3.71
N VAL A 164 -10.34 -8.43 2.56
CA VAL A 164 -10.86 -7.07 2.39
C VAL A 164 -12.27 -6.91 2.97
N ARG A 165 -12.46 -5.87 3.78
CA ARG A 165 -13.71 -5.52 4.50
C ARG A 165 -14.29 -6.65 5.38
N ARG A 166 -13.49 -7.67 5.69
CA ARG A 166 -13.82 -8.81 6.56
C ARG A 166 -12.65 -9.10 7.49
N LEU A 167 -12.03 -8.07 8.05
CA LEU A 167 -10.92 -8.20 8.99
C LEU A 167 -11.40 -8.69 10.37
N TRP A 168 -12.58 -8.20 10.79
CA TRP A 168 -13.22 -8.51 12.06
C TRP A 168 -14.58 -9.17 11.85
N ASN A 169 -14.97 -10.04 12.77
CA ASN A 169 -16.34 -10.52 12.88
C ASN A 169 -17.20 -9.48 13.60
N LEU A 170 -18.07 -8.79 12.87
CA LEU A 170 -18.92 -7.71 13.41
C LEU A 170 -19.85 -8.14 14.56
N LYS A 171 -20.14 -9.43 14.73
CA LYS A 171 -20.99 -9.93 15.81
C LYS A 171 -20.22 -10.20 17.10
N THR A 172 -19.00 -10.73 16.97
CA THR A 172 -18.22 -11.18 18.14
C THR A 172 -17.08 -10.24 18.50
N GLY A 173 -16.66 -9.37 17.57
CA GLY A 173 -15.45 -8.55 17.69
C GLY A 173 -14.14 -9.34 17.55
N ALA A 174 -14.20 -10.65 17.32
CA ALA A 174 -13.01 -11.47 17.10
C ALA A 174 -12.47 -11.29 15.67
N PRO A 175 -11.18 -11.55 15.42
CA PRO A 175 -10.65 -11.67 14.06
C PRO A 175 -11.53 -12.59 13.20
N ALA A 176 -11.81 -12.19 11.97
CA ALA A 176 -12.62 -13.01 11.07
C ALA A 176 -11.84 -14.28 10.63
N PRO A 177 -12.54 -15.35 10.20
CA PRO A 177 -11.87 -16.52 9.66
C PRO A 177 -10.90 -16.17 8.52
N ASN A 178 -9.70 -16.73 8.56
CA ASN A 178 -8.60 -16.49 7.61
C ASN A 178 -8.08 -15.05 7.55
N SER A 179 -8.49 -14.17 8.47
CA SER A 179 -7.93 -12.82 8.54
C SER A 179 -6.61 -12.82 9.32
N ASP A 180 -5.62 -12.12 8.77
CA ASP A 180 -4.34 -11.86 9.42
C ASP A 180 -4.33 -10.53 10.19
N VAL A 181 -5.51 -9.99 10.56
CA VAL A 181 -5.64 -8.65 11.16
C VAL A 181 -4.80 -8.44 12.43
N VAL A 182 -4.60 -9.50 13.23
CA VAL A 182 -3.77 -9.42 14.44
C VAL A 182 -2.30 -9.21 14.07
N GLU A 183 -1.78 -9.99 13.12
CA GLU A 183 -0.41 -9.82 12.62
C GLU A 183 -0.23 -8.45 11.96
N ALA A 184 -1.20 -8.03 11.16
CA ALA A 184 -1.18 -6.72 10.51
C ALA A 184 -1.15 -5.57 11.53
N LEU A 185 -1.94 -5.66 12.60
CA LEU A 185 -1.89 -4.68 13.71
C LEU A 185 -0.54 -4.68 14.41
N ASP A 186 0.01 -5.86 14.72
CA ASP A 186 1.30 -5.97 15.42
C ASP A 186 2.43 -5.33 14.60
N VAL A 187 2.47 -5.56 13.29
CA VAL A 187 3.44 -4.94 12.37
C VAL A 187 3.23 -3.43 12.29
N CYS A 188 1.97 -2.99 12.16
CA CYS A 188 1.63 -1.58 12.06
C CYS A 188 2.02 -0.80 13.33
N GLU A 189 1.64 -1.29 14.51
CA GLU A 189 1.98 -0.67 15.79
C GLU A 189 3.47 -0.76 16.11
N ARG A 190 4.16 -1.80 15.64
CA ARG A 190 5.62 -1.87 15.72
C ARG A 190 6.28 -0.78 14.89
N SER A 191 5.81 -0.55 13.67
CA SER A 191 6.26 0.55 12.81
C SER A 191 6.11 1.91 13.51
N VAL A 192 4.94 2.15 14.13
CA VAL A 192 4.68 3.38 14.88
C VAL A 192 5.66 3.56 16.04
N ARG A 193 5.88 2.50 16.84
CA ARG A 193 6.82 2.55 17.98
C ARG A 193 8.25 2.83 17.53
N LEU A 194 8.73 2.19 16.46
CA LEU A 194 10.09 2.40 15.96
C LEU A 194 10.31 3.84 15.50
N ALA A 195 9.32 4.43 14.82
CA ALA A 195 9.40 5.84 14.42
C ALA A 195 9.42 6.78 15.65
N ASP A 196 8.63 6.48 16.69
CA ASP A 196 8.65 7.26 17.93
C ASP A 196 10.00 7.17 18.67
N GLU A 197 10.56 5.96 18.79
CA GLU A 197 11.85 5.71 19.42
C GLU A 197 12.99 6.41 18.68
N ALA A 198 12.90 6.50 17.36
CA ALA A 198 13.85 7.23 16.52
C ALA A 198 13.61 8.75 16.48
N GLY A 199 12.49 9.25 17.04
CA GLY A 199 12.07 10.65 16.90
C GLY A 199 11.78 11.05 15.44
N ALA A 200 11.43 10.08 14.60
CA ALA A 200 11.15 10.27 13.19
C ALA A 200 9.66 10.61 12.95
N ALA A 201 9.38 11.23 11.79
CA ALA A 201 8.01 11.38 11.33
C ALA A 201 7.37 10.00 11.08
N GLN A 202 6.09 9.87 11.40
CA GLN A 202 5.34 8.64 11.20
C GLN A 202 5.12 8.39 9.69
N HIS A 203 5.17 7.12 9.28
CA HIS A 203 4.98 6.74 7.88
C HIS A 203 3.51 6.88 7.47
N PRO A 204 3.18 7.61 6.38
CA PRO A 204 1.78 7.94 6.03
C PRO A 204 0.93 6.69 5.76
N ALA A 205 1.45 5.71 5.00
CA ALA A 205 0.74 4.46 4.76
C ALA A 205 0.46 3.66 6.05
N ILE A 206 1.39 3.67 7.03
CA ILE A 206 1.23 2.91 8.27
C ILE A 206 0.06 3.48 9.08
N VAL A 207 0.06 4.79 9.33
CA VAL A 207 -1.04 5.41 10.09
C VAL A 207 -2.37 5.34 9.33
N HIS A 208 -2.35 5.40 8.00
CA HIS A 208 -3.51 5.17 7.16
C HIS A 208 -4.06 3.74 7.29
N LEU A 209 -3.22 2.73 7.10
CA LEU A 209 -3.64 1.32 7.20
C LEU A 209 -4.05 0.95 8.62
N HIS A 210 -3.45 1.57 9.65
CA HIS A 210 -3.86 1.39 11.04
C HIS A 210 -5.33 1.77 11.27
N ILE A 211 -5.80 2.86 10.65
CA ILE A 211 -7.21 3.27 10.70
C ILE A 211 -8.09 2.19 10.06
N HIS A 212 -7.76 1.75 8.84
CA HIS A 212 -8.52 0.69 8.17
C HIS A 212 -8.55 -0.64 8.94
N LEU A 213 -7.46 -0.98 9.64
CA LEU A 213 -7.42 -2.16 10.50
C LEU A 213 -8.39 -2.06 11.69
N LEU A 214 -8.70 -0.84 12.16
CA LEU A 214 -9.45 -0.60 13.40
C LEU A 214 -10.89 -0.10 13.19
N GLU A 215 -11.23 0.45 12.02
CA GLU A 215 -12.55 1.07 11.74
C GLU A 215 -13.74 0.11 11.85
N MET A 216 -13.51 -1.20 11.78
CA MET A 216 -14.54 -2.23 11.99
C MET A 216 -14.30 -3.09 13.24
N SER A 217 -13.34 -2.69 14.09
CA SER A 217 -13.01 -3.40 15.32
C SER A 217 -13.91 -2.98 16.49
N THR A 218 -13.85 -3.71 17.60
CA THR A 218 -14.45 -3.29 18.88
C THR A 218 -13.58 -2.35 19.70
N MET A 219 -12.45 -1.89 19.13
CA MET A 219 -11.45 -1.06 19.79
C MET A 219 -10.94 0.06 18.86
N PRO A 220 -11.85 0.84 18.21
CA PRO A 220 -11.46 1.89 17.28
C PRO A 220 -10.59 2.99 17.93
N GLU A 221 -10.68 3.18 19.24
CA GLU A 221 -9.91 4.17 20.00
C GLU A 221 -8.39 3.98 19.90
N ARG A 222 -7.91 2.75 19.62
CA ARG A 222 -6.49 2.50 19.33
C ARG A 222 -5.99 3.28 18.11
N GLY A 223 -6.89 3.63 17.19
CA GLY A 223 -6.59 4.35 15.96
C GLY A 223 -6.59 5.87 16.13
N MET A 224 -6.97 6.40 17.29
CA MET A 224 -7.18 7.84 17.49
C MET A 224 -5.92 8.66 17.17
N ARG A 225 -4.76 8.20 17.65
CA ARG A 225 -3.48 8.87 17.37
C ARG A 225 -3.14 8.85 15.88
N SER A 226 -3.41 7.75 15.18
CA SER A 226 -3.19 7.67 13.74
C SER A 226 -4.13 8.59 12.97
N ALA A 227 -5.39 8.71 13.40
CA ALA A 227 -6.36 9.65 12.84
C ALA A 227 -5.92 11.11 13.03
N ASP A 228 -5.46 11.48 14.23
CA ASP A 228 -4.97 12.83 14.54
C ASP A 228 -3.76 13.21 13.67
N LEU A 229 -2.88 12.26 13.37
CA LEU A 229 -1.69 12.50 12.56
C LEU A 229 -1.99 12.54 11.06
N LEU A 230 -2.84 11.64 10.55
CA LEU A 230 -2.98 11.41 9.12
C LEU A 230 -3.53 12.63 8.37
N GLY A 231 -4.50 13.35 8.96
CA GLY A 231 -5.19 14.47 8.31
C GLY A 231 -4.28 15.64 7.92
N GLU A 232 -3.07 15.72 8.47
CA GLU A 232 -2.10 16.78 8.16
C GLU A 232 -0.96 16.31 7.23
N MET A 233 -0.85 15.00 6.95
CA MET A 233 0.31 14.44 6.24
C MET A 233 0.24 14.57 4.72
N CYS A 234 -0.94 14.44 4.12
CA CYS A 234 -1.13 14.50 2.67
C CYS A 234 -2.36 15.37 2.31
N PRO A 235 -2.29 16.70 2.49
CA PRO A 235 -3.48 17.58 2.43
C PRO A 235 -4.26 17.55 1.11
N ASP A 236 -3.60 17.24 -0.01
CA ASP A 236 -4.28 17.14 -1.32
C ASP A 236 -4.69 15.70 -1.69
N ALA A 237 -4.42 14.72 -0.84
CA ALA A 237 -4.92 13.35 -0.98
C ALA A 237 -6.27 13.21 -0.27
N GLY A 238 -7.37 13.45 -1.00
CA GLY A 238 -8.72 13.48 -0.43
C GLY A 238 -9.11 12.24 0.40
N HIS A 239 -8.63 11.04 0.03
CA HIS A 239 -8.83 9.83 0.83
C HIS A 239 -8.17 9.92 2.21
N MET A 240 -6.90 10.36 2.26
CA MET A 240 -6.15 10.53 3.52
C MET A 240 -6.82 11.53 4.48
N ASN A 241 -7.42 12.60 3.95
CA ASN A 241 -8.15 13.58 4.77
C ASN A 241 -9.45 13.03 5.35
N HIS A 242 -10.13 12.15 4.61
CA HIS A 242 -11.40 11.56 5.03
C HIS A 242 -11.21 10.42 6.05
N MET A 243 -10.14 9.64 5.94
CA MET A 243 -9.93 8.46 6.78
C MET A 243 -9.97 8.72 8.30
N PRO A 244 -9.42 9.81 8.86
CA PRO A 244 -9.54 10.13 10.28
C PRO A 244 -10.98 10.13 10.79
N GLY A 245 -11.94 10.56 9.95
CA GLY A 245 -13.37 10.61 10.29
C GLY A 245 -13.95 9.25 10.70
N HIS A 246 -13.44 8.15 10.16
CA HIS A 246 -13.88 6.79 10.52
C HIS A 246 -13.65 6.51 12.00
N ILE A 247 -12.47 6.85 12.52
CA ILE A 247 -12.16 6.67 13.94
C ILE A 247 -12.91 7.70 14.79
N TYR A 248 -12.90 8.97 14.37
CA TYR A 248 -13.52 10.05 15.15
C TYR A 248 -15.00 9.80 15.41
N VAL A 249 -15.77 9.39 14.38
CA VAL A 249 -17.20 9.11 14.54
C VAL A 249 -17.43 7.93 15.49
N LEU A 250 -16.64 6.86 15.37
CA LEU A 250 -16.77 5.68 16.22
C LEU A 250 -16.40 5.95 17.69
N CYS A 251 -15.51 6.91 17.93
CA CYS A 251 -15.09 7.31 19.28
C CYS A 251 -15.91 8.48 19.86
N GLY A 252 -16.89 9.02 19.13
CA GLY A 252 -17.72 10.15 19.57
C GLY A 252 -17.08 11.54 19.41
N GLU A 253 -15.96 11.66 18.70
CA GLU A 253 -15.24 12.91 18.41
C GLU A 253 -15.87 13.66 17.20
N TYR A 254 -17.18 13.92 17.27
CA TYR A 254 -17.96 14.43 16.13
C TYR A 254 -17.49 15.80 15.61
N GLU A 255 -16.93 16.66 16.46
CA GLU A 255 -16.39 17.95 16.01
C GLU A 255 -15.11 17.81 15.20
N LYS A 256 -14.28 16.78 15.48
CA LYS A 256 -13.13 16.46 14.64
C LYS A 256 -13.58 15.88 13.29
N ALA A 257 -14.61 15.02 13.31
CA ALA A 257 -15.13 14.36 12.10
C ALA A 257 -15.76 15.30 11.05
N LYS A 258 -16.08 16.55 11.42
CA LYS A 258 -16.64 17.55 10.49
C LYS A 258 -15.60 18.27 9.63
N ARG A 259 -14.33 18.22 10.05
CA ARG A 259 -13.23 18.94 9.42
C ARG A 259 -12.66 18.10 8.29
#